data_AF-A0A1E5IJX0-F1
#
_entry.id   AF-A0A1E5IJX0-F1
#
_cell.length_a   1.000
_cell.length_b   1.000
_cell.length_c   1.000
_cell.angle_alpha   90.00
_cell.angle_beta   90.00
_cell.angle_gamma   90.00
#
_symmetry.space_group_name_H-M   'P 1'
#
loop_
_entity.id
_entity.type
_entity.pdbx_description
1 polymer ?
#
loop_
_entity_poly.entity_id
_entity_poly.type
_entity_poly.pdbx_seq_one_letter_code
_entity_poly.pdbx_strand_id
1 'polypeptide(L)' 'MSFGAFVRLPEENEGLININNFSWLKRVKCPEDFLKKGDEVEAVVLEINPQIEKMLLSLKHVKSL' A
#
# COMPACT_ATOMS: atom_id res chain seq x y z
N MET A 1 -12.31 10.98 -4.29
CA MET A 1 -10.90 11.17 -3.88
C MET A 1 -10.52 9.98 -3.02
N SER A 2 -10.19 8.85 -3.66
CA SER A 2 -9.77 7.65 -2.94
C SER A 2 -8.25 7.65 -2.96
N PHE A 3 -7.61 8.10 -1.87
CA PHE A 3 -6.17 8.35 -1.84
C PHE A 3 -5.33 7.08 -1.72
N GLY A 4 -5.89 5.98 -1.21
CA GLY A 4 -5.15 4.74 -0.97
C GLY A 4 -5.68 3.93 0.21
N ALA A 5 -4.85 3.03 0.73
CA ALA A 5 -5.08 2.32 1.98
C ALA A 5 -3.91 2.56 2.95
N PHE A 6 -4.25 2.77 4.22
CA PHE A 6 -3.28 2.76 5.31
C PHE A 6 -3.04 1.33 5.75
N VAL A 7 -1.78 0.99 5.96
CA VAL A 7 -1.34 -0.33 6.40
C VAL A 7 -0.49 -0.15 7.64
N ARG A 8 -0.86 -0.86 8.71
CA ARG A 8 -0.06 -0.92 9.91
C ARG A 8 1.10 -1.87 9.67
N LEU A 9 2.32 -1.41 9.93
CA LEU A 9 3.48 -2.27 9.86
C LEU A 9 3.63 -3.05 11.18
N PRO A 10 4.42 -4.14 11.21
CA PRO A 10 4.75 -4.82 12.46
C PRO A 10 5.49 -3.90 13.45
N GLU A 11 6.24 -2.95 12.91
CA GLU A 11 6.84 -1.83 13.64
C GLU A 11 5.74 -0.80 13.95
N GLU A 12 5.84 0.01 15.01
CA GLU A 12 4.78 0.97 15.40
C GLU A 12 4.44 2.07 14.35
N ASN A 13 5.00 1.96 13.15
CA ASN A 13 4.88 2.87 12.03
C ASN A 13 3.69 2.52 11.11
N GLU A 14 3.22 3.53 10.38
CA GLU A 14 2.15 3.40 9.40
C GLU A 14 2.67 3.62 7.97
N GLY A 15 2.29 2.72 7.06
CA GLY A 15 2.54 2.83 5.64
C GLY A 15 1.31 3.28 4.86
N LEU A 16 1.51 3.95 3.74
CA LEU A 16 0.44 4.33 2.82
C LEU A 16 0.66 3.67 1.45
N ILE A 17 -0.33 2.90 1.00
CA ILE A 17 -0.40 2.40 -0.37
C ILE A 17 -1.28 3.36 -1.17
N ASN A 18 -0.68 4.12 -2.08
CA ASN A 18 -1.45 4.95 -3.01
C ASN A 18 -2.31 4.07 -3.93
N ILE A 19 -3.51 4.49 -4.32
CA ILE A 19 -4.38 3.73 -5.24
C ILE A 19 -3.70 3.38 -6.57
N ASN A 20 -2.78 4.24 -7.04
CA ASN A 20 -1.97 3.99 -8.23
C ASN A 20 -0.96 2.85 -8.04
N ASN A 21 -0.74 2.36 -6.82
CA ASN A 21 0.19 1.30 -6.47
C ASN A 21 -0.47 -0.05 -6.16
N PHE A 22 -1.78 -0.19 -6.43
CA PHE A 22 -2.52 -1.44 -6.17
C PHE A 22 -2.37 -2.49 -7.27
N SER A 23 -2.47 -2.11 -8.56
CA SER A 23 -2.42 -3.08 -9.66
C SER A 23 -1.89 -2.44 -10.95
N TRP A 24 -1.06 -3.19 -11.68
CA TRP A 24 -0.61 -2.82 -13.03
C TRP A 24 -1.69 -3.09 -14.09
N LEU A 25 -2.48 -4.15 -13.89
CA LEU A 25 -3.37 -4.71 -14.91
C LEU A 25 -4.81 -4.19 -14.79
N LYS A 26 -5.23 -3.79 -13.58
CA LYS A 26 -6.59 -3.33 -13.32
C LYS A 26 -6.58 -1.89 -12.86
N ARG A 27 -7.46 -1.07 -13.46
CA ARG A 27 -7.73 0.28 -12.98
C ARG A 27 -8.52 0.19 -11.67
N VAL A 28 -7.92 0.65 -10.59
CA VAL A 28 -8.54 0.63 -9.26
C VAL A 28 -9.33 1.91 -9.05
N LYS A 29 -10.63 1.80 -8.74
CA LYS A 29 -11.52 2.94 -8.45
C LYS A 29 -11.64 3.18 -6.94
N CYS A 30 -11.79 2.11 -6.17
CA CYS A 30 -11.84 2.15 -4.71
C CYS A 30 -10.88 1.11 -4.11
N PRO A 31 -10.14 1.45 -3.04
CA PRO A 31 -9.28 0.51 -2.32
C PRO A 31 -10.05 -0.72 -1.79
N GLU A 32 -11.31 -0.51 -1.41
CA GLU A 32 -12.22 -1.54 -0.87
C GLU A 32 -12.55 -2.67 -1.85
N ASP A 33 -12.37 -2.45 -3.16
CA ASP A 33 -12.51 -3.50 -4.18
C ASP A 33 -11.39 -4.54 -4.11
N PHE A 34 -10.28 -4.21 -3.44
CA PHE A 34 -9.07 -5.04 -3.39
C PHE A 34 -8.70 -5.45 -1.97
N LEU A 35 -8.92 -4.59 -0.99
CA LEU A 35 -8.54 -4.80 0.41
C LEU A 35 -9.69 -4.49 1.34
N LYS A 36 -9.84 -5.29 2.39
CA LYS A 36 -10.74 -5.01 3.51
C LYS A 36 -9.93 -4.62 4.75
N LYS A 37 -10.56 -3.87 5.65
CA LYS A 37 -9.96 -3.58 6.95
C LYS A 37 -9.72 -4.90 7.69
N GLY A 38 -8.49 -5.09 8.17
CA GLY A 38 -8.06 -6.30 8.86
C GLY A 38 -7.42 -7.34 7.95
N ASP A 39 -7.39 -7.14 6.63
CA ASP A 39 -6.63 -8.02 5.74
C ASP A 39 -5.13 -7.83 5.98
N GLU A 40 -4.42 -8.96 6.09
CA GLU A 40 -2.96 -8.98 6.02
C GLU A 40 -2.53 -8.93 4.55
N VAL A 41 -1.59 -8.04 4.23
CA VAL A 41 -1.14 -7.81 2.86
C VAL A 41 0.37 -7.83 2.80
N GLU A 42 0.91 -8.45 1.77
CA GLU A 42 2.31 -8.26 1.39
C GLU A 42 2.41 -7.01 0.52
N ALA A 43 3.41 -6.17 0.80
CA ALA A 43 3.69 -4.97 0.03
C ALA A 43 5.20 -4.75 -0.04
N VAL A 44 5.66 -4.09 -1.10
CA VAL A 44 7.05 -3.68 -1.27
C VAL A 44 7.20 -2.22 -0.87
N VAL A 45 8.26 -1.92 -0.12
CA VAL A 45 8.66 -0.55 0.21
C VAL A 45 9.28 0.09 -1.03
N LEU A 46 8.66 1.18 -1.51
CA LEU A 46 9.19 1.96 -2.62
C LEU A 46 10.08 3.11 -2.15
N GLU A 47 9.70 3.75 -1.05
CA GLU A 47 10.42 4.89 -0.49
C GLU A 47 10.23 4.95 1.03
N ILE A 48 11.28 5.36 1.74
CA ILE A 48 11.27 5.59 3.20
C ILE A 48 11.58 7.06 3.44
N ASN A 49 10.71 7.75 4.17
CA ASN A 49 10.97 9.08 4.68
C ASN A 49 11.15 9.03 6.21
N PRO A 50 12.40 8.96 6.70
CA PRO A 50 12.67 8.82 8.14
C PRO A 50 12.38 10.11 8.94
N GLN A 51 12.24 11.26 8.28
CA GLN A 51 11.97 12.53 8.98
C GLN A 51 10.54 12.62 9.52
N ILE A 52 9.61 11.89 8.91
CA ILE A 52 8.18 11.89 9.27
C ILE A 52 7.64 10.48 9.51
N GLU A 53 8.53 9.49 9.66
CA GLU A 53 8.21 8.08 9.93
C GLU A 53 7.18 7.47 8.97
N LYS A 54 7.24 7.85 7.69
CA LYS A 54 6.33 7.35 6.65
C LYS A 54 7.05 6.53 5.61
N MET A 55 6.34 5.51 5.12
CA MET A 55 6.79 4.66 4.03
C MET A 55 5.76 4.64 2.91
N LEU A 56 6.26 4.77 1.66
CA LEU A 56 5.45 4.57 0.47
C LEU A 56 5.49 3.08 0.10
N LEU A 57 4.31 2.46 0.04
CA LEU A 57 4.17 1.02 -0.17
C LEU A 57 3.47 0.70 -1.50
N SER A 58 3.74 -0.50 -2.02
CA SER A 58 3.19 -0.96 -3.30
C SER A 58 2.83 -2.44 -3.31
N LEU A 59 1.58 -2.75 -3.68
CA LEU A 59 1.11 -4.13 -3.91
C LEU A 59 1.53 -4.65 -5.28
N LYS A 60 1.78 -3.73 -6.22
CA LYS A 60 2.15 -4.00 -7.60
C LYS A 60 3.42 -4.83 -7.78
N HIS A 61 4.39 -4.69 -6.87
CA HIS A 61 5.75 -5.21 -7.03
C HIS A 61 6.02 -6.51 -6.26
N VAL A 62 5.01 -7.04 -5.55
CA VAL A 62 5.14 -8.27 -4.76
C VAL A 62 5.34 -9.50 -5.65
N LYS A 63 4.82 -9.48 -6.89
CA LYS A 63 5.10 -10.50 -7.90
C LYS A 63 6.16 -10.01 -8.88
N SER A 64 7.44 -10.15 -8.51
CA SER A 64 8.47 -10.42 -9.52
C SER A 64 8.50 -11.92 -9.78
N LEU A 65 7.74 -12.36 -10.78
CA LEU A 65 7.89 -13.67 -11.44
C LEU A 65 7.95 -13.43 -12.95
#